data_AF-A0A1I9G288-F1
#
_entry.id   AF-A0A1I9G288-F1
#
_cell.length_a   1.000
_cell.length_b   1.000
_cell.length_c   1.000
_cell.angle_alpha   90.00
_cell.angle_beta   90.00
_cell.angle_gamma   90.00
#
_symmetry.space_group_name_H-M   'P 1'
#
loop_
_entity.id
_entity.type
_entity.pdbx_description
1 polymer ?
#
loop_
_entity_poly.entity_id
_entity_poly.type
_entity_poly.pdbx_seq_one_letter_code
_entity_poly.pdbx_strand_id
1 'polypeptide(L)' 'PALIIISVIPFPGQILRDCLDHRLRQRGLVPSTVLFFVENSRTPLPDNCDANFLSGQRIVARGNYFMLYMIRK' A
#
# COMPACT_ATOMS: atom_id res chain seq x y z
N PRO A 1 5.29 0.86 19.18
CA PRO A 1 4.57 0.47 17.96
C PRO A 1 5.52 -0.19 16.93
N ALA A 2 5.33 -1.48 16.64
CA ALA A 2 6.17 -2.19 15.68
C ALA A 2 5.83 -1.79 14.24
N LEU A 3 6.83 -1.40 13.47
CA LEU A 3 6.71 -1.07 12.05
C LEU A 3 6.75 -2.38 11.25
N ILE A 4 5.66 -2.74 10.58
CA ILE A 4 5.62 -3.92 9.71
C ILE A 4 5.86 -3.47 8.28
N ILE A 5 6.88 -4.03 7.62
CA ILE A 5 7.20 -3.81 6.21
C ILE A 5 6.75 -5.03 5.42
N ILE A 6 5.85 -4.84 4.45
CA ILE A 6 5.33 -5.91 3.59
C ILE A 6 5.79 -5.68 2.15
N SER A 7 6.52 -6.62 1.57
CA SER A 7 6.86 -6.57 0.14
C SER A 7 5.78 -7.21 -0.72
N VAL A 8 5.38 -6.57 -1.81
CA VAL A 8 4.42 -7.09 -2.79
C VAL A 8 4.98 -6.94 -4.21
N ILE A 9 4.64 -7.87 -5.08
CA ILE A 9 4.98 -7.85 -6.51
C ILE A 9 3.64 -7.66 -7.25
N PRO A 10 3.39 -6.50 -7.87
CA PRO A 10 2.17 -6.26 -8.60
C PRO A 10 2.22 -6.88 -10.00
N PHE A 11 1.06 -7.15 -10.56
CA PHE A 11 0.91 -7.50 -11.97
C PHE A 11 0.82 -6.24 -12.85
N PRO A 12 1.16 -6.33 -14.15
CA PRO A 12 0.94 -5.25 -15.11
C PRO A 12 -0.49 -4.73 -15.12
N GLY A 13 -0.67 -3.41 -14.91
CA GLY A 13 -1.99 -2.78 -14.85
C GLY A 13 -2.73 -2.98 -13.53
N GLN A 14 -2.12 -3.64 -12.53
CA GLN A 14 -2.78 -3.89 -11.26
C GLN A 14 -2.88 -2.61 -10.43
N ILE A 15 -4.08 -2.35 -9.92
CA ILE A 15 -4.35 -1.25 -9.01
C ILE A 15 -3.67 -1.54 -7.66
N LEU A 16 -2.97 -0.54 -7.10
CA LEU A 16 -2.28 -0.61 -5.81
C LEU A 16 -3.19 -1.16 -4.71
N ARG A 17 -4.42 -0.67 -4.67
CA ARG A 17 -5.40 -1.03 -3.66
C ARG A 17 -5.76 -2.51 -3.74
N ASP A 18 -5.95 -3.08 -4.92
CA ASP A 18 -6.19 -4.52 -5.11
C ASP A 18 -4.94 -5.35 -4.77
N CYS A 19 -3.75 -4.83 -5.11
CA CYS A 19 -2.47 -5.47 -4.77
C CYS A 19 -2.29 -5.60 -3.25
N LEU A 20 -2.71 -4.57 -2.49
CA LEU A 20 -2.57 -4.51 -1.05
C LEU A 20 -3.79 -5.03 -0.27
N ASP A 21 -4.96 -5.15 -0.90
CA ASP A 21 -6.22 -5.61 -0.29
C ASP A 21 -6.04 -6.97 0.40
N HIS A 22 -5.44 -7.95 -0.29
CA HIS A 22 -5.21 -9.28 0.28
C HIS A 22 -4.35 -9.21 1.56
N ARG A 23 -3.29 -8.39 1.55
CA ARG A 23 -2.39 -8.23 2.70
C ARG A 23 -3.06 -7.49 3.86
N LEU A 24 -3.89 -6.49 3.56
CA LEU A 24 -4.67 -5.78 4.57
C LEU A 24 -5.68 -6.70 5.25
N ARG A 25 -6.44 -7.48 4.46
CA ARG A 25 -7.42 -8.43 4.99
C ARG A 25 -6.79 -9.54 5.83
N GLN A 26 -5.63 -10.06 5.42
CA GLN A 26 -4.85 -11.02 6.23
C GLN A 26 -4.49 -10.47 7.63
N ARG A 27 -4.46 -9.14 7.78
CA ARG A 27 -4.20 -8.45 9.05
C ARG A 27 -5.48 -7.99 9.76
N GLY A 28 -6.66 -8.32 9.24
CA GLY A 28 -7.94 -7.86 9.76
C GLY A 28 -8.22 -6.37 9.48
N LEU A 29 -7.51 -5.76 8.53
CA LEU A 29 -7.72 -4.37 8.15
C LEU A 29 -8.71 -4.28 6.99
N VAL A 30 -9.58 -3.26 7.06
CA VAL A 30 -10.53 -2.97 5.99
C VAL A 30 -9.90 -1.96 5.02
N PRO A 31 -9.70 -2.31 3.75
CA PRO A 31 -9.02 -1.43 2.78
C PRO A 31 -9.69 -0.08 2.58
N SER A 32 -11.01 0.01 2.76
CA SER A 32 -11.75 1.28 2.68
C SER A 32 -11.49 2.27 3.82
N THR A 33 -10.86 1.81 4.90
CA THR A 33 -10.49 2.65 6.05
C THR A 33 -9.03 3.11 6.01
N VAL A 34 -8.31 2.76 4.95
CA VAL A 34 -6.87 2.97 4.82
C VAL A 34 -6.57 3.86 3.63
N LEU A 35 -5.78 4.90 3.86
CA LEU A 35 -5.21 5.75 2.81
C LEU A 35 -3.76 5.38 2.58
N PHE A 36 -3.34 5.37 1.31
CA PHE A 36 -1.96 5.09 0.93
C PHE A 36 -1.20 6.36 0.61
N PHE A 37 0.07 6.40 0.98
CA PHE A 37 0.98 7.51 0.74
C PHE A 37 2.31 6.94 0.29
N VAL A 38 3.04 7.63 -0.58
CA VAL A 38 4.47 7.34 -0.73
C VAL A 38 5.19 7.76 0.56
N GLU A 39 6.21 7.02 0.98
CA GLU A 39 7.05 7.39 2.12
C GLU A 39 7.58 8.83 1.93
N ASN A 40 7.41 9.67 2.95
CA ASN A 40 7.70 11.12 2.93
C ASN A 40 6.76 12.00 2.08
N SER A 41 5.78 11.44 1.36
CA SER A 41 4.72 12.21 0.72
C SER A 41 3.61 12.58 1.73
N ARG A 42 3.05 13.78 1.55
CA ARG A 42 1.86 14.24 2.27
C ARG A 42 0.57 14.06 1.46
N THR A 43 0.70 13.80 0.16
CA THR A 43 -0.44 13.62 -0.74
C THR A 43 -0.83 12.15 -0.77
N PRO A 44 -2.10 11.81 -0.49
CA PRO A 44 -2.57 10.44 -0.61
C PRO A 44 -2.55 10.01 -2.07
N LEU A 45 -2.25 8.74 -2.29
CA LEU A 45 -2.34 8.10 -3.60
C LEU A 45 -3.80 7.88 -3.97
N PRO A 46 -4.16 8.07 -5.25
CA PRO A 46 -5.53 7.85 -5.70
C PRO A 46 -5.89 6.35 -5.64
N ASP A 47 -7.17 6.05 -5.48
CA ASP A 47 -7.65 4.67 -5.32
C ASP A 47 -7.39 3.77 -6.54
N ASN A 48 -7.37 4.37 -7.73
CA ASN A 48 -7.07 3.72 -9.00
C ASN A 48 -5.59 3.83 -9.41
N CYS A 49 -4.69 4.15 -8.47
CA CYS A 49 -3.27 4.23 -8.74
C CYS A 49 -2.73 2.88 -9.18
N ASP A 50 -2.01 2.85 -10.30
CA ASP A 50 -1.34 1.64 -10.78
C ASP A 50 -0.08 1.35 -9.94
N ALA A 51 0.02 0.10 -9.48
CA ALA A 51 1.06 -0.34 -8.57
C ALA A 51 2.45 -0.40 -9.23
N ASN A 52 2.54 -0.61 -10.55
CA ASN A 52 3.83 -0.65 -11.25
C ASN A 52 4.53 0.71 -11.25
N PHE A 53 3.80 1.82 -11.30
CA PHE A 53 4.40 3.15 -11.18
C PHE A 53 5.08 3.38 -9.82
N LEU A 54 4.65 2.63 -8.81
CA LEU A 54 5.14 2.70 -7.44
C LEU A 54 6.23 1.66 -7.16
N SER A 55 6.61 0.85 -8.15
CA SER A 55 7.67 -0.13 -8.01
C SER A 55 8.99 0.54 -7.57
N GLY A 56 9.63 -0.03 -6.56
CA GLY A 56 10.84 0.50 -5.93
C GLY A 56 10.56 1.57 -4.86
N GLN A 57 9.31 2.01 -4.70
CA GLN A 57 8.92 2.96 -3.67
C GLN A 57 8.38 2.24 -2.43
N ARG A 58 8.52 2.91 -1.28
CA ARG A 58 7.87 2.52 -0.02
C ARG A 58 6.55 3.24 0.09
N ILE A 59 5.49 2.48 0.35
CA ILE A 59 4.13 2.96 0.48
C ILE A 59 3.71 2.84 1.95
N VAL A 60 3.30 3.94 2.55
CA VAL A 60 2.75 3.99 3.90
C VAL A 60 1.23 3.91 3.81
N ALA A 61 0.65 2.92 4.48
CA ALA A 61 -0.76 2.87 4.78
C ALA A 61 -1.02 3.62 6.09
N ARG A 62 -1.88 4.64 6.04
CA ARG A 62 -2.36 5.36 7.22
C ARG A 62 -3.86 5.13 7.38
N GLY A 63 -4.22 4.48 8.47
CA GLY A 63 -5.58 4.42 9.02
C GLY A 63 -5.49 4.54 10.54
N ASN A 64 -6.38 3.88 11.29
CA ASN A 64 -6.22 3.70 12.75
C ASN A 64 -4.89 2.99 13.13
N TYR A 65 -4.19 2.42 12.15
CA TYR A 65 -2.90 1.75 12.28
C TYR A 65 -1.92 2.26 11.21
N PHE A 66 -0.63 2.34 11.55
CA PHE A 66 0.45 2.66 10.62
C PHE A 66 1.12 1.38 10.11
N MET A 67 1.14 1.16 8.79
CA MET A 67 1.86 0.06 8.15
C MET A 67 2.66 0.55 6.94
N LEU A 68 3.77 -0.14 6.63
CA LEU A 68 4.60 0.14 5.46
C LEU A 68 4.58 -1.05 4.50
N TYR A 69 4.54 -0.73 3.23
CA TYR A 69 4.56 -1.64 2.11
C TYR A 69 5.71 -1.26 1.18
N MET A 70 6.31 -2.23 0.52
CA MET A 70 7.34 -2.03 -0.50
C MET A 70 6.85 -2.71 -1.77
N ILE A 71 6.68 -1.95 -2.84
CA ILE A 71 6.29 -2.51 -4.13
C ILE A 71 7.56 -2.89 -4.88
N ARG A 72 7.67 -4.13 -5.35
CA ARG A 72 8.83 -4.63 -6.11
C ARG A 72 8.45 -4.93 -7.56
N LYS A 73 9.42 -4.80 -8.46
CA LYS A 73 9.30 -5.19 -9.87
C LYS A 73 9.61 -6.66 -10.06
#